data_AF-A0A1H9H500-F1
#
_entry.id   AF-A0A1H9H500-F1
#
_cell.length_a   1.000
_cell.length_b   1.000
_cell.length_c   1.000
_cell.angle_alpha   90.00
_cell.angle_beta   90.00
_cell.angle_gamma   90.00
#
_symmetry.space_group_name_H-M   'P 1'
#
loop_
_entity.id
_entity.type
_entity.pdbx_description
1 polymer ?
#
loop_
_entity_poly.entity_id
_entity_poly.type
_entity_poly.pdbx_seq_one_letter_code
_entity_poly.pdbx_strand_id
1 'polypeptide(L)'
;MVRKRITALLVAVFAIVGTILLGPAPTAGAAGLCDTAPNWAAGTTYTTGTVVRYTDGQYYIAEHDNPGYDPVVSTWYWDPYTCGGSSGGDACATAPNWTAGTAYTTGTVVRYTDGQYYIAEHDNPGYDPVISTWYWDPYTCTGGGDQPPPSGFVVSEAQFNQMFPGRNSFYTYSGLVSALSAYPAFATTGSDTVKRQEAAAFLANVSHETGGLVYIVEQDTSQYPNYCDRNQPYGCPAGQSAYYGRGPIQLSWNFNYKAAGDALGIDLLNNPSLVQNNAAVAWKTGLWYWNTQKGPGTYTGHNAMVSGAGFGQTIRSINGALECDGHNPAQVQSRVDKYRSFAQILGATPGNNLSC
;
A
#
# COMPACT_ATOMS: atom_id res chain seq x y z
N MET A 1 -71.45 20.45 -23.13
CA MET A 1 -70.07 20.33 -22.63
C MET A 1 -69.50 21.75 -22.58
N VAL A 2 -69.64 22.59 -21.53
CA VAL A 2 -69.10 22.48 -20.15
C VAL A 2 -67.63 22.07 -20.24
N ARG A 3 -66.59 22.85 -19.92
CA ARG A 3 -66.28 24.09 -19.15
C ARG A 3 -64.83 24.47 -19.62
N LYS A 4 -64.23 25.66 -19.47
CA LYS A 4 -64.50 26.97 -18.89
C LYS A 4 -63.35 27.88 -19.38
N ARG A 5 -63.66 29.13 -19.72
CA ARG A 5 -62.71 30.27 -19.76
C ARG A 5 -62.46 30.79 -18.34
N ILE A 6 -61.35 31.51 -18.11
CA ILE A 6 -61.10 32.68 -17.23
C ILE A 6 -59.57 32.92 -17.28
N THR A 7 -58.93 33.96 -17.86
CA THR A 7 -59.01 35.45 -17.81
C THR A 7 -58.00 36.10 -16.85
N ALA A 8 -57.12 36.95 -17.42
CA ALA A 8 -56.39 38.13 -16.89
C ALA A 8 -55.35 37.91 -15.75
N LEU A 9 -54.19 38.59 -15.71
CA LEU A 9 -54.03 40.05 -15.67
C LEU A 9 -52.60 40.52 -16.08
N LEU A 10 -52.54 41.72 -16.65
CA LEU A 10 -51.36 42.58 -16.84
C LEU A 10 -50.80 43.08 -15.50
N VAL A 11 -49.46 43.13 -15.37
CA VAL A 11 -48.74 44.31 -14.85
C VAL A 11 -47.38 44.40 -15.56
N ALA A 12 -47.19 45.49 -16.30
CA ALA A 12 -45.89 45.96 -16.76
C ALA A 12 -45.32 46.89 -15.69
N VAL A 13 -44.05 46.68 -15.30
CA VAL A 13 -43.23 47.70 -14.65
C VAL A 13 -41.95 47.82 -15.47
N PHE A 14 -41.81 48.96 -16.15
CA PHE A 14 -40.54 49.44 -16.66
C PHE A 14 -39.74 50.01 -15.47
N ALA A 15 -38.56 49.46 -15.23
CA ALA A 15 -37.49 50.14 -14.51
C ALA A 15 -36.24 50.09 -15.40
N ILE A 16 -35.97 51.21 -16.07
CA ILE A 16 -34.68 51.49 -16.69
C ILE A 16 -33.71 51.80 -15.55
N VAL A 17 -32.71 50.95 -15.35
CA VAL A 17 -31.52 51.26 -14.55
C VAL A 17 -30.31 50.82 -15.37
N GLY A 18 -29.42 51.77 -15.63
CA GLY A 18 -28.32 51.63 -16.56
C GLY A 18 -27.38 50.48 -16.21
N THR A 19 -27.00 49.72 -17.23
CA THR A 19 -25.85 48.81 -17.16
C THR A 19 -24.57 49.64 -17.13
N ILE A 20 -24.05 49.83 -15.92
CA ILE A 20 -22.65 50.18 -15.69
C ILE A 20 -21.83 49.01 -16.22
N LEU A 21 -20.98 49.27 -17.23
CA LEU A 21 -19.90 48.37 -17.62
C LEU A 21 -18.91 48.26 -16.46
N LEU A 22 -19.17 47.33 -15.55
CA LEU A 22 -18.18 46.86 -14.59
C LEU A 22 -17.15 46.05 -15.38
N GLY A 23 -15.94 46.62 -15.53
CA GLY A 23 -14.76 45.82 -15.86
C GLY A 23 -14.60 44.69 -14.83
N PRO A 24 -13.93 43.57 -15.18
CA PRO A 24 -13.72 42.49 -14.23
C PRO A 24 -13.07 43.04 -12.98
N ALA A 25 -13.74 42.87 -11.84
CA ALA A 25 -13.16 43.12 -10.54
C ALA A 25 -11.87 42.30 -10.43
N PRO A 26 -10.81 42.81 -9.79
CA PRO A 26 -9.67 41.97 -9.45
C PRO A 26 -10.20 40.77 -8.66
N THR A 27 -9.93 39.57 -9.15
CA THR A 27 -10.22 38.33 -8.43
C THR A 27 -9.56 38.43 -7.07
N ALA A 28 -10.38 38.56 -6.01
CA ALA A 28 -9.92 38.36 -4.65
C ALA A 28 -9.28 36.97 -4.59
N GLY A 29 -8.01 36.90 -4.16
CA GLY A 29 -7.32 35.62 -3.97
C GLY A 29 -8.15 34.72 -3.08
N ALA A 30 -8.24 33.43 -3.43
CA ALA A 30 -8.89 32.43 -2.59
C ALA A 30 -8.26 32.49 -1.19
N ALA A 31 -9.06 32.86 -0.18
CA ALA A 31 -8.66 32.73 1.21
C ALA A 31 -8.36 31.24 1.49
N GLY A 32 -7.26 30.96 2.17
CA GLY A 32 -6.90 29.58 2.49
C GLY A 32 -7.96 28.97 3.41
N LEU A 33 -8.15 27.64 3.34
CA LEU A 33 -9.13 26.91 4.17
C LEU A 33 -9.03 27.24 5.67
N CYS A 34 -7.83 27.62 6.13
CA CYS A 34 -7.56 28.04 7.50
C CYS A 34 -7.97 29.46 7.86
N ASP A 35 -7.96 30.39 6.91
CA ASP A 35 -8.31 31.79 7.15
C ASP A 35 -9.80 31.93 7.51
N THR A 36 -10.60 30.96 7.07
CA THR A 36 -12.03 30.86 7.33
C THR A 36 -12.42 29.65 8.19
N ALA A 37 -11.44 28.89 8.71
CA ALA A 37 -11.73 27.69 9.49
C ALA A 37 -12.43 28.05 10.80
N PRO A 38 -13.64 27.51 11.08
CA PRO A 38 -14.30 27.73 12.37
C PRO A 38 -13.53 27.02 13.49
N ASN A 39 -13.67 27.52 14.72
CA ASN A 39 -13.25 26.74 15.89
C ASN A 39 -14.08 25.46 16.00
N TRP A 40 -13.44 24.36 16.37
CA TRP A 40 -14.14 23.10 16.63
C TRP A 40 -15.10 23.24 17.82
N ALA A 41 -16.27 22.63 17.72
CA ALA A 41 -17.32 22.64 18.72
C ALA A 41 -17.90 21.23 18.90
N ALA A 42 -17.88 20.75 20.14
CA ALA A 42 -18.40 19.43 20.51
C ALA A 42 -19.86 19.24 20.06
N GLY A 43 -20.16 18.09 19.45
CA GLY A 43 -21.52 17.75 18.98
C GLY A 43 -21.97 18.48 17.70
N THR A 44 -21.07 19.22 17.04
CA THR A 44 -21.33 19.83 15.72
C THR A 44 -20.90 18.88 14.61
N THR A 45 -21.75 18.69 13.59
CA THR A 45 -21.39 17.86 12.44
C THR A 45 -20.49 18.61 11.46
N TYR A 46 -19.39 17.99 11.04
CA TYR A 46 -18.44 18.48 10.05
C TYR A 46 -18.39 17.52 8.86
N THR A 47 -18.66 18.00 7.64
CA THR A 47 -18.55 17.17 6.44
C THR A 47 -17.09 16.95 6.06
N THR A 48 -16.82 15.86 5.34
CA THR A 48 -15.50 15.54 4.78
C THR A 48 -14.87 16.75 4.07
N GLY A 49 -13.59 17.02 4.33
CA GLY A 49 -12.83 18.16 3.83
C GLY A 49 -12.94 19.44 4.67
N THR A 50 -13.76 19.47 5.72
CA THR A 50 -13.89 20.66 6.58
C THR A 50 -12.66 20.81 7.47
N VAL A 51 -12.03 21.99 7.42
CA VAL A 51 -10.93 22.37 8.33
C VAL A 51 -11.48 23.11 9.53
N VAL A 52 -11.06 22.72 10.73
CA VAL A 52 -11.40 23.38 11.99
C VAL A 52 -10.15 23.73 12.77
N ARG A 53 -10.22 24.79 13.58
CA ARG A 53 -9.20 25.06 14.61
C ARG A 53 -9.61 24.40 15.91
N TYR A 54 -8.81 23.47 16.43
CA TYR A 54 -9.12 22.75 17.65
C TYR A 54 -8.61 23.50 18.91
N THR A 55 -9.01 23.04 20.09
CA THR A 55 -8.76 23.72 21.38
C THR A 55 -7.28 23.79 21.76
N ASP A 56 -6.46 22.90 21.21
CA ASP A 56 -4.99 22.89 21.31
C ASP A 56 -4.31 23.97 20.44
N GLY A 57 -5.10 24.73 19.66
CA GLY A 57 -4.63 25.77 18.77
C GLY A 57 -4.15 25.27 17.40
N GLN A 58 -4.14 23.95 17.17
CA GLN A 58 -3.82 23.32 15.89
C GLN A 58 -5.06 23.27 14.98
N TYR A 59 -4.85 22.91 13.72
CA TYR A 59 -5.94 22.71 12.77
C TYR A 59 -6.04 21.25 12.39
N TYR A 60 -7.25 20.82 12.07
CA TYR A 60 -7.55 19.46 11.69
C TYR A 60 -8.54 19.47 10.53
N ILE A 61 -8.39 18.52 9.61
CA ILE A 61 -9.28 18.34 8.47
C ILE A 61 -10.13 17.08 8.67
N ALA A 62 -11.42 17.17 8.40
CA ALA A 62 -12.32 16.02 8.48
C ALA A 62 -12.04 15.07 7.30
N GLU A 63 -11.56 13.86 7.55
CA GLU A 63 -11.35 12.85 6.50
C GLU A 63 -12.64 12.10 6.14
N HIS A 64 -13.62 12.14 7.04
CA HIS A 64 -14.95 11.56 6.90
C HIS A 64 -16.00 12.50 7.50
N ASP A 65 -17.27 12.31 7.15
CA ASP A 65 -18.37 13.07 7.77
C ASP A 65 -18.42 12.79 9.28
N ASN A 66 -18.11 13.80 10.06
CA ASN A 66 -17.93 13.69 11.49
C ASN A 66 -19.13 14.28 12.27
N PRO A 67 -19.90 13.49 13.03
CA PRO A 67 -21.02 13.96 13.86
C PRO A 67 -20.62 14.69 15.16
N GLY A 68 -19.38 15.20 15.24
CA GLY A 68 -18.90 16.02 16.37
C GLY A 68 -17.95 15.29 17.33
N TYR A 69 -17.30 14.22 16.88
CA TYR A 69 -16.19 13.57 17.57
C TYR A 69 -14.96 14.48 17.61
N ASP A 70 -14.16 14.27 18.64
CA ASP A 70 -13.03 15.11 19.00
C ASP A 70 -11.76 14.81 18.14
N PRO A 71 -11.13 15.84 17.54
CA PRO A 71 -9.89 15.75 16.77
C PRO A 71 -8.74 14.99 17.38
N VAL A 72 -8.56 15.03 18.71
CA VAL A 72 -7.43 14.34 19.35
C VAL A 72 -7.80 12.97 19.92
N VAL A 73 -9.08 12.61 19.89
CA VAL A 73 -9.56 11.30 20.36
C VAL A 73 -9.72 10.31 19.21
N SER A 74 -10.07 10.79 18.02
CA SER A 74 -10.33 9.92 16.87
C SER A 74 -9.63 10.40 15.61
N THR A 75 -8.50 9.76 15.31
CA THR A 75 -7.77 9.87 14.03
C THR A 75 -8.51 9.20 12.86
N TRP A 76 -9.74 8.71 13.06
CA TRP A 76 -10.59 8.20 11.99
C TRP A 76 -11.38 9.32 11.31
N TYR A 77 -11.85 10.28 12.10
CA TYR A 77 -12.60 11.42 11.59
C TYR A 77 -11.72 12.60 11.22
N TRP A 78 -10.55 12.73 11.87
CA TRP A 78 -9.71 13.92 11.79
C TRP A 78 -8.26 13.58 11.53
N ASP A 79 -7.66 14.36 10.65
CA ASP A 79 -6.21 14.39 10.46
C ASP A 79 -5.64 15.77 10.79
N PRO A 80 -4.44 15.86 11.39
CA PRO A 80 -3.75 17.13 11.59
C PRO A 80 -3.59 17.88 10.27
N TYR A 81 -3.97 19.16 10.27
CA TYR A 81 -3.89 20.03 9.11
C TYR A 81 -3.00 21.22 9.44
N THR A 82 -2.05 21.54 8.55
CA THR A 82 -1.19 22.70 8.74
C THR A 82 -1.73 23.87 7.91
N CYS A 83 -1.90 25.00 8.57
CA CYS A 83 -2.31 26.25 7.93
C CYS A 83 -1.11 26.89 7.25
N GLY A 84 -0.82 26.33 6.08
CA GLY A 84 0.27 26.68 5.20
C GLY A 84 0.07 26.03 3.83
N GLY A 85 -1.20 25.83 3.43
CA GLY A 85 -1.56 25.39 2.09
C GLY A 85 -1.56 26.55 1.10
N SER A 86 -0.42 27.19 0.90
CA SER A 86 -0.17 27.72 -0.44
C SER A 86 -0.06 26.48 -1.32
N SER A 87 -0.88 26.42 -2.38
CA SER A 87 -0.73 25.50 -3.52
C SER A 87 0.71 24.98 -3.62
N GLY A 88 0.92 23.65 -3.51
CA GLY A 88 2.23 23.00 -3.47
C GLY A 88 3.28 23.72 -4.33
N GLY A 89 4.04 24.59 -3.68
CA GLY A 89 5.24 25.19 -4.21
C GLY A 89 6.35 24.22 -3.89
N ASP A 90 6.65 23.38 -4.86
CA ASP A 90 7.78 22.46 -4.97
C ASP A 90 8.86 22.69 -3.89
N ALA A 91 8.91 21.83 -2.86
CA ALA A 91 9.91 21.91 -1.79
C ALA A 91 11.35 21.91 -2.34
N CYS A 92 11.55 21.39 -3.54
CA CYS A 92 12.82 21.44 -4.25
C CYS A 92 13.13 22.78 -4.94
N ALA A 93 12.12 23.60 -5.23
CA ALA A 93 12.30 24.92 -5.81
C ALA A 93 12.92 25.90 -4.81
N THR A 94 12.72 25.65 -3.50
CA THR A 94 13.26 26.48 -2.41
C THR A 94 14.28 25.77 -1.53
N ALA A 95 14.54 24.47 -1.76
CA ALA A 95 15.50 23.69 -0.98
C ALA A 95 16.92 24.29 -1.10
N PRO A 96 17.57 24.61 0.04
CA PRO A 96 18.95 25.07 0.04
C PRO A 96 19.90 23.94 -0.38
N ASN A 97 21.08 24.29 -0.91
CA ASN A 97 22.15 23.30 -1.08
C ASN A 97 22.61 22.81 0.30
N TRP A 98 22.83 21.50 0.42
CA TRP A 98 23.38 20.91 1.63
C TRP A 98 24.78 21.47 1.93
N THR A 99 25.04 21.74 3.21
CA THR A 99 26.31 22.29 3.69
C THR A 99 26.82 21.45 4.86
N ALA A 100 28.03 20.92 4.74
CA ALA A 100 28.66 20.09 5.77
C ALA A 100 28.72 20.81 7.12
N GLY A 101 28.31 20.11 8.19
CA GLY A 101 28.31 20.62 9.57
C GLY A 101 27.19 21.62 9.90
N THR A 102 26.23 21.85 8.99
CA THR A 102 25.03 22.64 9.26
C THR A 102 23.93 21.75 9.83
N ALA A 103 23.27 22.18 10.90
CA ALA A 103 22.15 21.42 11.47
C ALA A 103 20.86 21.63 10.66
N TYR A 104 20.11 20.55 10.45
CA TYR A 104 18.83 20.53 9.73
C TYR A 104 17.77 19.85 10.59
N THR A 105 16.61 20.49 10.78
CA THR A 105 15.50 19.90 11.53
C THR A 105 14.76 18.88 10.68
N THR A 106 14.10 17.92 11.34
CA THR A 106 13.22 16.92 10.70
C THR A 106 12.26 17.58 9.69
N GLY A 107 12.12 16.99 8.51
CA GLY A 107 11.31 17.49 7.39
C GLY A 107 12.02 18.48 6.46
N THR A 108 13.24 18.92 6.77
CA THR A 108 13.99 19.84 5.90
C THR A 108 14.45 19.15 4.62
N VAL A 109 14.13 19.72 3.46
CA VAL A 109 14.62 19.26 2.15
C VAL A 109 15.85 20.06 1.74
N VAL A 110 16.91 19.38 1.30
CA VAL A 110 18.16 19.99 0.79
C VAL A 110 18.52 19.41 -0.57
N ARG A 111 19.22 20.19 -1.40
CA ARG A 111 19.86 19.68 -2.61
C ARG A 111 21.30 19.28 -2.32
N TYR A 112 21.64 18.01 -2.52
CA TYR A 112 22.99 17.51 -2.25
C TYR A 112 23.91 17.72 -3.47
N THR A 113 25.21 17.49 -3.27
CA THR A 113 26.27 17.79 -4.27
C THR A 113 26.19 16.94 -5.54
N ASP A 114 25.51 15.80 -5.48
CA ASP A 114 25.17 14.94 -6.63
C ASP A 114 24.00 15.48 -7.47
N GLY A 115 23.41 16.59 -7.06
CA GLY A 115 22.28 17.24 -7.71
C GLY A 115 20.92 16.68 -7.34
N GLN A 116 20.85 15.66 -6.47
CA GLN A 116 19.62 15.06 -5.95
C GLN A 116 19.10 15.84 -4.72
N TYR A 117 17.88 15.53 -4.30
CA TYR A 117 17.27 16.11 -3.11
C TYR A 117 17.13 15.06 -2.01
N TYR A 118 17.24 15.51 -0.77
CA TYR A 118 17.13 14.66 0.43
C TYR A 118 16.31 15.37 1.49
N ILE A 119 15.53 14.62 2.25
CA ILE A 119 14.74 15.11 3.39
C ILE A 119 15.30 14.57 4.70
N ALA A 120 15.38 15.43 5.72
CA ALA A 120 15.82 15.01 7.04
C ALA A 120 14.72 14.20 7.73
N GLU A 121 14.94 12.91 8.02
CA GLU A 121 13.97 12.07 8.75
C GLU A 121 14.01 12.32 10.27
N HIS A 122 15.14 12.82 10.74
CA HIS A 122 15.41 13.19 12.12
C HIS A 122 16.21 14.48 12.18
N ASP A 123 16.25 15.13 13.34
CA ASP A 123 17.10 16.31 13.56
C ASP A 123 18.57 15.93 13.33
N ASN A 124 19.14 16.52 12.30
CA ASN A 124 20.45 16.17 11.78
C ASN A 124 21.48 17.25 12.17
N PRO A 125 22.54 16.93 12.92
CA PRO A 125 23.59 17.88 13.31
C PRO A 125 24.61 18.20 12.19
N GLY A 126 24.33 17.86 10.93
CA GLY A 126 25.17 18.14 9.76
C GLY A 126 25.90 16.94 9.18
N TYR A 127 25.42 15.72 9.45
CA TYR A 127 25.84 14.50 8.77
C TYR A 127 25.46 14.51 7.29
N ASP A 128 26.20 13.74 6.51
CA ASP A 128 26.13 13.73 5.06
C ASP A 128 24.96 12.85 4.53
N PRO A 129 24.13 13.38 3.60
CA PRO A 129 23.02 12.68 2.93
C PRO A 129 23.34 11.33 2.31
N VAL A 130 24.56 11.10 1.82
CA VAL A 130 24.92 9.82 1.20
C VAL A 130 25.67 8.87 2.13
N ILE A 131 26.05 9.32 3.34
CA ILE A 131 26.74 8.51 4.34
C ILE A 131 25.76 7.94 5.37
N SER A 132 24.73 8.72 5.75
CA SER A 132 23.82 8.34 6.82
C SER A 132 22.36 8.35 6.38
N THR A 133 21.87 7.16 6.00
CA THR A 133 20.45 6.87 5.75
C THR A 133 19.60 6.81 7.03
N TRP A 134 20.17 7.18 8.18
CA TRP A 134 19.42 7.34 9.42
C TRP A 134 18.90 8.77 9.58
N TYR A 135 19.65 9.75 9.10
CA TYR A 135 19.23 11.15 9.19
C TYR A 135 18.62 11.68 7.90
N TRP A 136 18.93 11.06 6.76
CA TRP A 136 18.53 11.54 5.44
C TRP A 136 17.90 10.44 4.61
N ASP A 137 16.80 10.80 3.95
CA ASP A 137 16.17 9.99 2.92
C ASP A 137 16.12 10.72 1.58
N PRO A 138 16.26 10.03 0.44
CA PRO A 138 16.09 10.63 -0.88
C PRO A 138 14.69 11.27 -1.05
N TYR A 139 14.64 12.46 -1.64
CA TYR A 139 13.42 13.22 -1.84
C TYR A 139 13.21 13.57 -3.31
N THR A 140 11.96 13.49 -3.78
CA THR A 140 11.57 13.85 -5.15
C THR A 140 10.58 14.99 -5.18
N CYS A 141 10.76 15.89 -6.14
CA CYS A 141 10.13 17.20 -6.25
C CYS A 141 8.69 17.20 -6.81
N THR A 142 8.09 16.04 -6.91
CA THR A 142 6.70 15.88 -7.37
C THR A 142 5.82 15.68 -6.14
N GLY A 143 4.95 16.65 -5.86
CA GLY A 143 4.19 16.73 -4.62
C GLY A 143 3.42 15.45 -4.24
N GLY A 144 3.49 15.12 -2.94
CA GLY A 144 2.50 14.34 -2.20
C GLY A 144 2.36 12.87 -2.59
N GLY A 145 3.20 12.03 -2.00
CA GLY A 145 3.04 10.57 -1.97
C GLY A 145 4.40 9.89 -2.01
N ASP A 146 4.73 9.16 -0.95
CA ASP A 146 5.91 8.29 -0.85
C ASP A 146 6.20 7.63 -2.20
N GLN A 147 7.21 8.14 -2.90
CA GLN A 147 7.64 7.51 -4.14
C GLN A 147 8.38 6.22 -3.79
N PRO A 148 8.18 5.15 -4.58
CA PRO A 148 8.84 3.88 -4.34
C PRO A 148 10.38 4.06 -4.28
N PRO A 149 11.10 3.32 -3.42
CA PRO A 149 12.57 3.27 -3.40
C PRO A 149 13.20 3.16 -4.78
N PRO A 150 14.53 3.42 -4.93
CA PRO A 150 15.24 3.44 -6.22
C PRO A 150 15.05 2.21 -7.12
N SER A 151 14.59 1.09 -6.56
CA SER A 151 14.18 -0.12 -7.28
C SER A 151 12.85 0.00 -8.05
N GLY A 152 12.07 1.06 -7.83
CA GLY A 152 10.70 1.23 -8.32
C GLY A 152 9.65 0.39 -7.56
N PHE A 153 10.03 -0.33 -6.50
CA PHE A 153 9.12 -1.14 -5.70
C PHE A 153 8.49 -0.32 -4.57
N VAL A 154 7.19 -0.48 -4.28
CA VAL A 154 6.49 0.36 -3.27
C VAL A 154 6.78 0.02 -1.80
N VAL A 155 7.72 -0.89 -1.52
CA VAL A 155 8.15 -1.27 -0.17
C VAL A 155 9.64 -1.03 -0.06
N SER A 156 10.06 -0.17 0.88
CA SER A 156 11.48 0.07 1.18
C SER A 156 12.13 -1.10 1.92
N GLU A 157 13.46 -1.15 1.91
CA GLU A 157 14.18 -2.16 2.70
C GLU A 157 13.91 -2.00 4.20
N ALA A 158 13.79 -0.76 4.68
CA ALA A 158 13.43 -0.46 6.07
C ALA A 158 12.04 -0.99 6.42
N GLN A 159 11.03 -0.76 5.56
CA GLN A 159 9.68 -1.29 5.74
C GLN A 159 9.68 -2.83 5.68
N PHE A 160 10.42 -3.44 4.76
CA PHE A 160 10.57 -4.89 4.71
C PHE A 160 11.21 -5.44 6.00
N ASN A 161 12.24 -4.78 6.53
CA ASN A 161 12.86 -5.15 7.80
C ASN A 161 11.89 -5.00 8.99
N GLN A 162 11.04 -3.96 8.99
CA GLN A 162 10.01 -3.75 10.00
C GLN A 162 8.91 -4.82 9.95
N MET A 163 8.52 -5.25 8.74
CA MET A 163 7.54 -6.34 8.54
C MET A 163 8.09 -7.69 9.00
N PHE A 164 9.40 -7.90 8.87
CA PHE A 164 10.05 -9.19 9.08
C PHE A 164 11.30 -9.10 9.99
N PRO A 165 11.14 -8.71 11.27
CA PRO A 165 12.27 -8.46 12.18
C PRO A 165 13.00 -9.73 12.60
N GLY A 166 12.33 -10.89 12.56
CA GLY A 166 12.88 -12.19 12.95
C GLY A 166 13.18 -13.14 11.79
N ARG A 167 13.18 -12.65 10.54
CA ARG A 167 13.32 -13.52 9.36
C ARG A 167 14.64 -14.28 9.34
N ASN A 168 14.62 -15.44 8.69
CA ASN A 168 15.83 -16.12 8.28
C ASN A 168 16.61 -15.27 7.27
N SER A 169 17.94 -15.20 7.41
CA SER A 169 18.82 -14.43 6.52
C SER A 169 18.78 -14.88 5.06
N PHE A 170 18.27 -16.08 4.78
CA PHE A 170 17.93 -16.55 3.43
C PHE A 170 17.01 -15.59 2.68
N TYR A 171 16.01 -15.02 3.36
CA TYR A 171 15.04 -14.12 2.73
C TYR A 171 15.56 -12.69 2.71
N THR A 172 16.32 -12.36 1.67
CA THR A 172 16.86 -11.02 1.48
C THR A 172 15.87 -10.11 0.74
N TYR A 173 15.90 -8.81 1.07
CA TYR A 173 15.15 -7.78 0.34
C TYR A 173 15.63 -7.68 -1.13
N SER A 174 16.95 -7.74 -1.35
CA SER A 174 17.53 -7.77 -2.70
C SER A 174 17.06 -8.98 -3.53
N GLY A 175 16.82 -10.13 -2.88
CA GLY A 175 16.24 -11.30 -3.52
C GLY A 175 14.81 -11.07 -3.98
N LEU A 176 13.99 -10.40 -3.15
CA LEU A 176 12.63 -10.00 -3.51
C LEU A 176 12.64 -9.03 -4.68
N VAL A 177 13.41 -7.93 -4.57
CA VAL A 177 13.52 -6.91 -5.63
C VAL A 177 13.98 -7.51 -6.96
N SER A 178 14.97 -8.40 -6.94
CA SER A 178 15.46 -9.07 -8.16
C SER A 178 14.38 -9.95 -8.81
N ALA A 179 13.47 -10.52 -8.01
CA ALA A 179 12.39 -11.37 -8.49
C ALA A 179 11.23 -10.59 -9.14
N LEU A 180 11.04 -9.30 -8.80
CA LEU A 180 9.93 -8.47 -9.30
C LEU A 180 9.88 -8.41 -10.84
N SER A 181 11.05 -8.42 -11.49
CA SER A 181 11.16 -8.41 -12.96
C SER A 181 10.46 -9.59 -13.66
N ALA A 182 10.23 -10.71 -12.95
CA ALA A 182 9.47 -11.84 -13.49
C ALA A 182 7.97 -11.55 -13.63
N TYR A 183 7.44 -10.58 -12.87
CA TYR A 183 6.03 -10.20 -12.85
C TYR A 183 5.91 -8.68 -12.80
N PRO A 184 6.16 -7.97 -13.92
CA PRO A 184 6.27 -6.51 -13.93
C PRO A 184 4.98 -5.76 -13.58
N ALA A 185 3.82 -6.44 -13.57
CA ALA A 185 2.51 -5.87 -13.17
C ALA A 185 2.27 -5.91 -11.64
N PHE A 186 3.02 -6.75 -10.91
CA PHE A 186 2.89 -6.90 -9.46
C PHE A 186 3.30 -5.61 -8.75
N ALA A 187 2.42 -5.08 -7.91
CA ALA A 187 2.62 -3.84 -7.15
C ALA A 187 2.99 -2.62 -8.00
N THR A 188 2.62 -2.63 -9.28
CA THR A 188 2.81 -1.52 -10.24
C THR A 188 1.52 -1.18 -10.99
N THR A 189 0.43 -1.92 -10.75
CA THR A 189 -0.86 -1.72 -11.43
C THR A 189 -1.85 -0.97 -10.52
N GLY A 190 -2.58 -0.01 -11.09
CA GLY A 190 -3.57 0.80 -10.36
C GLY A 190 -2.98 2.04 -9.68
N SER A 191 -3.72 2.62 -8.75
CA SER A 191 -3.26 3.76 -7.94
C SER A 191 -2.15 3.34 -6.97
N ASP A 192 -1.40 4.30 -6.42
CA ASP A 192 -0.34 3.97 -5.45
C ASP A 192 -0.90 3.29 -4.19
N THR A 193 -2.12 3.63 -3.78
CA THR A 193 -2.84 2.90 -2.72
C THR A 193 -3.02 1.43 -3.09
N VAL A 194 -3.47 1.10 -4.31
CA VAL A 194 -3.66 -0.29 -4.77
C VAL A 194 -2.32 -1.03 -4.85
N LYS A 195 -1.26 -0.37 -5.32
CA LYS A 195 0.08 -0.96 -5.36
C LYS A 195 0.58 -1.34 -3.95
N ARG A 196 0.41 -0.44 -2.98
CA ARG A 196 0.79 -0.68 -1.57
C ARG A 196 -0.10 -1.73 -0.92
N GLN A 197 -1.40 -1.74 -1.20
CA GLN A 197 -2.32 -2.79 -0.78
C GLN A 197 -1.90 -4.16 -1.32
N GLU A 198 -1.57 -4.27 -2.61
CA GLU A 198 -1.13 -5.52 -3.20
C GLU A 198 0.17 -6.02 -2.57
N ALA A 199 1.17 -5.14 -2.42
CA ALA A 199 2.43 -5.49 -1.78
C ALA A 199 2.23 -5.96 -0.33
N ALA A 200 1.43 -5.24 0.46
CA ALA A 200 1.07 -5.63 1.82
C ALA A 200 0.33 -6.98 1.85
N ALA A 201 -0.61 -7.21 0.93
CA ALA A 201 -1.39 -8.43 0.88
C ALA A 201 -0.54 -9.67 0.53
N PHE A 202 0.38 -9.53 -0.42
CA PHE A 202 1.34 -10.58 -0.75
C PHE A 202 2.24 -10.88 0.44
N LEU A 203 2.89 -9.86 1.01
CA LEU A 203 3.83 -10.03 2.12
C LEU A 203 3.14 -10.55 3.39
N ALA A 204 1.89 -10.17 3.66
CA ALA A 204 1.13 -10.67 4.81
C ALA A 204 0.80 -12.16 4.70
N ASN A 205 0.39 -12.62 3.51
CA ASN A 205 0.21 -14.05 3.27
C ASN A 205 1.53 -14.81 3.36
N VAL A 206 2.61 -14.28 2.76
CA VAL A 206 3.97 -14.85 2.90
C VAL A 206 4.38 -14.96 4.38
N SER A 207 4.14 -13.92 5.17
CA SER A 207 4.37 -13.92 6.61
C SER A 207 3.55 -15.00 7.31
N HIS A 208 2.31 -15.25 6.90
CA HIS A 208 1.49 -16.32 7.46
C HIS A 208 2.06 -17.71 7.13
N GLU A 209 2.37 -17.99 5.87
CA GLU A 209 2.88 -19.30 5.41
C GLU A 209 4.22 -19.70 6.06
N THR A 210 5.05 -18.71 6.38
CA THR A 210 6.46 -18.95 6.76
C THR A 210 6.77 -18.60 8.22
N GLY A 211 5.76 -18.23 9.00
CA GLY A 211 5.97 -17.74 10.36
C GLY A 211 6.80 -16.44 10.41
N GLY A 212 6.53 -15.49 9.50
CA GLY A 212 7.28 -14.24 9.39
C GLY A 212 8.64 -14.41 8.74
N LEU A 213 8.73 -15.27 7.72
CA LEU A 213 9.96 -15.63 7.00
C LEU A 213 11.02 -16.33 7.88
N VAL A 214 10.62 -16.89 9.02
CA VAL A 214 11.50 -17.71 9.86
C VAL A 214 11.82 -19.05 9.19
N TYR A 215 10.82 -19.65 8.55
CA TYR A 215 10.93 -20.98 7.95
C TYR A 215 11.15 -20.91 6.43
N ILE A 216 12.17 -21.63 5.96
CA ILE A 216 12.46 -21.81 4.53
C ILE A 216 11.71 -23.02 3.96
N VAL A 217 11.53 -24.04 4.80
CA VAL A 217 10.94 -25.33 4.45
C VAL A 217 9.83 -25.66 5.42
N GLU A 218 8.92 -26.51 4.98
CA GLU A 218 7.89 -27.11 5.82
C GLU A 218 8.50 -27.84 7.03
N GLN A 219 7.93 -27.64 8.21
CA GLN A 219 8.48 -28.16 9.47
C GLN A 219 8.04 -29.60 9.78
N ASP A 220 6.82 -29.99 9.38
CA ASP A 220 6.34 -31.35 9.59
C ASP A 220 6.92 -32.29 8.52
N THR A 221 8.13 -32.79 8.78
CA THR A 221 8.83 -33.72 7.88
C THR A 221 8.05 -35.02 7.60
N SER A 222 7.07 -35.38 8.44
CA SER A 222 6.22 -36.55 8.21
C SER A 222 5.32 -36.40 6.98
N GLN A 223 5.01 -35.16 6.57
CA GLN A 223 4.19 -34.89 5.38
C GLN A 223 4.96 -35.00 4.07
N TYR A 224 6.29 -34.94 4.10
CA TYR A 224 7.11 -34.83 2.89
C TYR A 224 6.80 -35.91 1.82
N PRO A 225 6.55 -37.19 2.17
CA PRO A 225 6.20 -38.21 1.18
C PRO A 225 4.84 -38.02 0.49
N ASN A 226 3.96 -37.16 1.02
CA ASN A 226 2.59 -36.97 0.53
C ASN A 226 2.51 -36.08 -0.71
N TYR A 227 3.51 -35.22 -0.93
CA TYR A 227 3.48 -34.20 -1.99
C TYR A 227 3.93 -34.69 -3.38
N CYS A 228 3.81 -36.00 -3.62
CA CYS A 228 4.11 -36.59 -4.92
C CYS A 228 2.85 -37.22 -5.50
N ASP A 229 2.22 -36.52 -6.44
CA ASP A 229 1.15 -37.07 -7.24
C ASP A 229 1.74 -37.94 -8.36
N ARG A 230 1.70 -39.25 -8.14
CA ARG A 230 2.20 -40.26 -9.09
C ARG A 230 1.32 -40.42 -10.33
N ASN A 231 0.12 -39.84 -10.36
CA ASN A 231 -0.73 -39.87 -11.53
C ASN A 231 -0.29 -38.87 -12.60
N GLN A 232 0.59 -37.93 -12.24
CA GLN A 232 1.21 -37.02 -13.21
C GLN A 232 2.12 -37.80 -14.16
N PRO A 233 2.06 -37.56 -15.48
CA PRO A 233 2.83 -38.33 -16.46
C PRO A 233 4.36 -38.15 -16.31
N TYR A 234 4.79 -37.05 -15.70
CA TYR A 234 6.20 -36.78 -15.38
C TYR A 234 6.62 -37.31 -14.01
N GLY A 235 5.70 -37.84 -13.20
CA GLY A 235 5.97 -38.42 -11.90
C GLY A 235 6.72 -37.48 -10.95
N CYS A 236 7.69 -38.04 -10.24
CA CYS A 236 8.42 -37.39 -9.16
C CYS A 236 9.94 -37.63 -9.31
N PRO A 237 10.59 -37.07 -10.34
CA PRO A 237 11.98 -37.41 -10.68
C PRO A 237 13.00 -37.03 -9.60
N ALA A 238 12.76 -35.97 -8.83
CA ALA A 238 13.60 -35.62 -7.67
C ALA A 238 13.39 -36.54 -6.45
N GLY A 239 12.45 -37.49 -6.50
CA GLY A 239 12.11 -38.42 -5.42
C GLY A 239 10.72 -38.19 -4.81
N GLN A 240 10.15 -39.23 -4.18
CA GLN A 240 8.82 -39.20 -3.56
C GLN A 240 8.66 -38.07 -2.54
N SER A 241 9.69 -37.87 -1.71
CA SER A 241 9.66 -36.93 -0.59
C SER A 241 10.34 -35.59 -0.91
N ALA A 242 10.42 -35.21 -2.20
CA ALA A 242 11.21 -34.06 -2.63
C ALA A 242 10.38 -32.77 -2.82
N TYR A 243 9.05 -32.84 -2.81
CA TYR A 243 8.15 -31.72 -3.20
C TYR A 243 7.36 -31.13 -2.02
N TYR A 244 7.91 -31.23 -0.81
CA TYR A 244 7.39 -30.54 0.37
C TYR A 244 7.46 -29.02 0.25
N GLY A 245 6.78 -28.33 1.17
CA GLY A 245 6.66 -26.88 1.16
C GLY A 245 8.00 -26.15 1.26
N ARG A 246 8.26 -25.23 0.33
CA ARG A 246 9.46 -24.36 0.37
C ARG A 246 9.16 -22.92 0.00
N GLY A 247 9.97 -22.01 0.52
CA GLY A 247 9.99 -20.61 0.14
C GLY A 247 8.77 -19.83 0.63
N PRO A 248 8.56 -18.61 0.11
CA PRO A 248 7.65 -17.61 0.70
C PRO A 248 6.17 -18.00 0.63
N ILE A 249 5.78 -18.92 -0.25
CA ILE A 249 4.40 -19.42 -0.36
C ILE A 249 4.29 -20.91 0.00
N GLN A 250 5.35 -21.49 0.59
CA GLN A 250 5.42 -22.91 0.90
C GLN A 250 5.03 -23.80 -0.30
N LEU A 251 5.66 -23.54 -1.47
CA LEU A 251 5.39 -24.25 -2.72
C LEU A 251 5.49 -25.76 -2.49
N SER A 252 4.40 -26.48 -2.74
CA SER A 252 4.24 -27.90 -2.45
C SER A 252 3.65 -28.61 -3.65
N TRP A 253 3.86 -29.92 -3.76
CA TRP A 253 3.41 -30.81 -4.84
C TRP A 253 4.22 -30.75 -6.14
N ASN A 254 4.60 -31.93 -6.66
CA ASN A 254 5.35 -32.09 -7.92
C ASN A 254 4.73 -31.32 -9.10
N PHE A 255 3.40 -31.30 -9.22
CA PHE A 255 2.73 -30.56 -10.30
C PHE A 255 2.88 -29.03 -10.19
N ASN A 256 2.93 -28.48 -8.98
CA ASN A 256 3.17 -27.06 -8.79
C ASN A 256 4.64 -26.71 -9.04
N TYR A 257 5.59 -27.55 -8.61
CA TYR A 257 7.00 -27.37 -8.96
C TYR A 257 7.21 -27.42 -10.48
N LYS A 258 6.52 -28.32 -11.19
CA LYS A 258 6.53 -28.36 -12.66
C LYS A 258 5.97 -27.08 -13.26
N ALA A 259 4.77 -26.66 -12.86
CA ALA A 259 4.10 -25.49 -13.42
C ALA A 259 4.85 -24.18 -13.13
N ALA A 260 5.38 -24.01 -11.91
CA ALA A 260 6.22 -22.88 -11.56
C ALA A 260 7.52 -22.88 -12.36
N GLY A 261 8.16 -24.03 -12.48
CA GLY A 261 9.40 -24.18 -13.24
C GLY A 261 9.25 -23.82 -14.71
N ASP A 262 8.19 -24.32 -15.35
CA ASP A 262 7.85 -23.99 -16.74
C ASP A 262 7.64 -22.49 -16.95
N ALA A 263 6.89 -21.84 -16.05
CA ALA A 263 6.59 -20.42 -16.16
C ALA A 263 7.81 -19.52 -15.93
N LEU A 264 8.75 -19.95 -15.07
CA LEU A 264 9.94 -19.19 -14.71
C LEU A 264 11.17 -19.51 -15.56
N GLY A 265 11.10 -20.56 -16.40
CA GLY A 265 12.25 -21.06 -17.17
C GLY A 265 13.32 -21.71 -16.27
N ILE A 266 12.90 -22.35 -15.18
CA ILE A 266 13.80 -22.97 -14.18
C ILE A 266 13.32 -24.41 -13.94
N ASP A 267 14.17 -25.42 -14.09
CA ASP A 267 13.76 -26.81 -13.90
C ASP A 267 13.60 -27.18 -12.41
N LEU A 268 12.49 -26.73 -11.83
CA LEU A 268 12.12 -26.96 -10.43
C LEU A 268 11.55 -28.36 -10.18
N LEU A 269 11.08 -29.07 -11.21
CA LEU A 269 10.63 -30.46 -11.05
C LEU A 269 11.82 -31.37 -10.75
N ASN A 270 12.92 -31.27 -11.49
CA ASN A 270 14.11 -32.06 -11.22
C ASN A 270 14.99 -31.47 -10.11
N ASN A 271 14.92 -30.15 -9.88
CA ASN A 271 15.75 -29.45 -8.90
C ASN A 271 14.91 -28.64 -7.88
N PRO A 272 14.00 -29.28 -7.12
CA PRO A 272 13.10 -28.57 -6.20
C PRO A 272 13.85 -27.87 -5.04
N SER A 273 15.07 -28.31 -4.72
CA SER A 273 15.93 -27.69 -3.70
C SER A 273 16.37 -26.27 -4.06
N LEU A 274 16.28 -25.85 -5.33
CA LEU A 274 16.57 -24.47 -5.72
C LEU A 274 15.69 -23.46 -4.95
N VAL A 275 14.44 -23.82 -4.63
CA VAL A 275 13.49 -22.97 -3.89
C VAL A 275 13.94 -22.71 -2.44
N GLN A 276 14.74 -23.59 -1.84
CA GLN A 276 15.30 -23.39 -0.49
C GLN A 276 16.76 -22.93 -0.48
N ASN A 277 17.44 -22.94 -1.63
CA ASN A 277 18.87 -22.65 -1.74
C ASN A 277 19.15 -21.33 -2.48
N ASN A 278 18.17 -20.78 -3.20
CA ASN A 278 18.31 -19.51 -3.92
C ASN A 278 17.12 -18.59 -3.60
N ALA A 279 17.41 -17.49 -2.89
CA ALA A 279 16.40 -16.53 -2.45
C ALA A 279 15.59 -15.92 -3.60
N ALA A 280 16.24 -15.57 -4.72
CA ALA A 280 15.55 -15.02 -5.87
C ALA A 280 14.62 -16.04 -6.55
N VAL A 281 15.02 -17.32 -6.60
CA VAL A 281 14.15 -18.41 -7.07
C VAL A 281 12.94 -18.57 -6.15
N ALA A 282 13.16 -18.57 -4.82
CA ALA A 282 12.08 -18.65 -3.84
C ALA A 282 11.06 -17.50 -3.99
N TRP A 283 11.55 -16.26 -4.12
CA TRP A 283 10.67 -15.12 -4.35
C TRP A 283 9.92 -15.20 -5.68
N LYS A 284 10.58 -15.65 -6.75
CA LYS A 284 9.92 -15.90 -8.04
C LYS A 284 8.80 -16.93 -7.93
N THR A 285 8.96 -18.00 -7.14
CA THR A 285 7.86 -18.97 -6.94
C THR A 285 6.69 -18.39 -6.17
N GLY A 286 6.96 -17.53 -5.18
CA GLY A 286 5.90 -16.79 -4.48
C GLY A 286 5.12 -15.86 -5.41
N LEU A 287 5.84 -15.06 -6.20
CA LEU A 287 5.24 -14.17 -7.19
C LEU A 287 4.50 -14.94 -8.29
N TRP A 288 5.03 -16.08 -8.74
CA TRP A 288 4.35 -16.97 -9.69
C TRP A 288 2.98 -17.38 -9.17
N TYR A 289 2.92 -17.87 -7.93
CA TYR A 289 1.66 -18.27 -7.34
C TYR A 289 0.68 -17.08 -7.29
N TRP A 290 1.14 -15.96 -6.73
CA TRP A 290 0.33 -14.75 -6.55
C TRP A 290 -0.28 -14.22 -7.84
N ASN A 291 0.51 -14.19 -8.92
CA ASN A 291 0.12 -13.55 -10.17
C ASN A 291 -0.62 -14.50 -11.12
N THR A 292 -0.47 -15.82 -10.99
CA THR A 292 -0.96 -16.77 -12.00
C THR A 292 -1.93 -17.82 -11.46
N GLN A 293 -1.88 -18.12 -10.16
CA GLN A 293 -2.63 -19.23 -9.58
C GLN A 293 -3.89 -18.74 -8.87
N LYS A 294 -4.99 -19.47 -9.09
CA LYS A 294 -6.26 -19.24 -8.39
C LYS A 294 -6.46 -20.15 -7.18
N GLY A 295 -5.66 -21.22 -7.07
CA GLY A 295 -5.81 -22.24 -6.05
C GLY A 295 -7.27 -22.71 -5.91
N PRO A 296 -7.82 -22.79 -4.68
CA PRO A 296 -9.22 -23.12 -4.46
C PRO A 296 -10.20 -21.94 -4.65
N GLY A 297 -9.71 -20.76 -5.04
CA GLY A 297 -10.52 -19.56 -5.30
C GLY A 297 -10.88 -19.35 -6.76
N THR A 298 -11.40 -18.15 -7.06
CA THR A 298 -11.80 -17.73 -8.42
C THR A 298 -10.93 -16.60 -8.98
N TYR A 299 -10.14 -15.95 -8.13
CA TYR A 299 -9.20 -14.87 -8.45
C TYR A 299 -7.77 -15.35 -8.30
N THR A 300 -6.82 -14.69 -8.98
CA THR A 300 -5.41 -14.74 -8.53
C THR A 300 -5.24 -13.75 -7.39
N GLY A 301 -4.17 -13.89 -6.60
CA GLY A 301 -3.84 -12.90 -5.55
C GLY A 301 -3.73 -11.49 -6.13
N HIS A 302 -3.05 -11.36 -7.27
CA HIS A 302 -2.94 -10.11 -8.02
C HIS A 302 -4.33 -9.54 -8.37
N ASN A 303 -5.15 -10.28 -9.13
CA ASN A 303 -6.43 -9.77 -9.60
C ASN A 303 -7.40 -9.45 -8.46
N ALA A 304 -7.35 -10.19 -7.35
CA ALA A 304 -8.16 -9.91 -6.18
C ALA A 304 -7.90 -8.50 -5.61
N MET A 305 -6.63 -8.07 -5.59
CA MET A 305 -6.24 -6.76 -5.10
C MET A 305 -6.49 -5.68 -6.15
N VAL A 306 -6.05 -5.89 -7.39
CA VAL A 306 -6.11 -4.85 -8.43
C VAL A 306 -7.56 -4.54 -8.86
N SER A 307 -8.47 -5.52 -8.81
CA SER A 307 -9.88 -5.31 -9.14
C SER A 307 -10.72 -4.84 -7.95
N GLY A 308 -10.13 -4.72 -6.75
CA GLY A 308 -10.86 -4.41 -5.52
C GLY A 308 -11.80 -5.51 -5.03
N ALA A 309 -11.60 -6.78 -5.44
CA ALA A 309 -12.41 -7.90 -4.93
C ALA A 309 -12.15 -8.15 -3.44
N GLY A 310 -10.95 -7.83 -2.96
CA GLY A 310 -10.59 -7.74 -1.54
C GLY A 310 -9.64 -8.83 -1.05
N PHE A 311 -9.01 -8.57 0.09
CA PHE A 311 -7.97 -9.43 0.67
C PHE A 311 -8.48 -10.85 0.96
N GLY A 312 -9.75 -11.03 1.30
CA GLY A 312 -10.34 -12.35 1.54
C GLY A 312 -10.27 -13.28 0.33
N GLN A 313 -10.29 -12.76 -0.90
CA GLN A 313 -10.09 -13.58 -2.10
C GLN A 313 -8.66 -14.07 -2.23
N THR A 314 -7.67 -13.34 -1.70
CA THR A 314 -6.27 -13.80 -1.66
C THR A 314 -6.12 -14.98 -0.71
N ILE A 315 -6.75 -14.91 0.48
CA ILE A 315 -6.79 -16.01 1.46
C ILE A 315 -7.44 -17.24 0.82
N ARG A 316 -8.59 -17.04 0.16
CA ARG A 316 -9.31 -18.11 -0.53
C ARG A 316 -8.46 -18.78 -1.60
N SER A 317 -7.67 -18.00 -2.33
CA SER A 317 -6.85 -18.52 -3.42
C SER A 317 -5.58 -19.22 -2.94
N ILE A 318 -5.15 -19.01 -1.69
CA ILE A 318 -3.95 -19.63 -1.12
C ILE A 318 -4.31 -20.88 -0.33
N ASN A 319 -5.30 -20.79 0.59
CA ASN A 319 -5.68 -21.92 1.44
C ASN A 319 -7.19 -21.98 1.75
N GLY A 320 -8.02 -21.46 0.83
CA GLY A 320 -9.45 -21.30 1.08
C GLY A 320 -10.22 -22.58 1.38
N ALA A 321 -9.80 -23.71 0.83
CA ALA A 321 -10.43 -25.00 1.09
C ALA A 321 -10.32 -25.47 2.55
N LEU A 322 -9.34 -24.95 3.30
CA LEU A 322 -9.08 -25.32 4.70
C LEU A 322 -9.40 -24.20 5.69
N GLU A 323 -9.48 -22.95 5.23
CA GLU A 323 -9.62 -21.78 6.12
C GLU A 323 -10.94 -21.02 5.96
N CYS A 324 -11.39 -20.79 4.74
CA CYS A 324 -12.57 -19.94 4.47
C CYS A 324 -13.89 -20.63 4.84
N ASP A 325 -15.01 -19.91 4.70
CA ASP A 325 -16.37 -20.43 4.88
C ASP A 325 -16.61 -21.01 6.29
N GLY A 326 -15.88 -20.48 7.27
CA GLY A 326 -15.95 -20.89 8.68
C GLY A 326 -15.10 -22.11 9.04
N HIS A 327 -14.29 -22.65 8.13
CA HIS A 327 -13.45 -23.82 8.41
C HIS A 327 -12.34 -23.52 9.43
N ASN A 328 -11.68 -22.37 9.33
CA ASN A 328 -10.69 -21.94 10.31
C ASN A 328 -10.68 -20.41 10.51
N PRO A 329 -11.67 -19.85 11.23
CA PRO A 329 -11.78 -18.40 11.43
C PRO A 329 -10.56 -17.77 12.10
N ALA A 330 -9.85 -18.52 12.95
CA ALA A 330 -8.66 -18.03 13.64
C ALA A 330 -7.49 -17.78 12.67
N GLN A 331 -7.28 -18.66 11.68
CA GLN A 331 -6.23 -18.47 10.69
C GLN A 331 -6.57 -17.34 9.72
N VAL A 332 -7.83 -17.26 9.28
CA VAL A 332 -8.30 -16.13 8.46
C VAL A 332 -8.05 -14.81 9.18
N GLN A 333 -8.44 -14.72 10.46
CA GLN A 333 -8.21 -13.51 11.26
C GLN A 333 -6.71 -13.20 11.40
N SER A 334 -5.86 -14.21 11.63
CA SER A 334 -4.40 -14.02 11.70
C SER A 334 -3.82 -13.41 10.40
N ARG A 335 -4.30 -13.85 9.22
CA ARG A 335 -3.91 -13.25 7.94
C ARG A 335 -4.38 -11.81 7.83
N VAL A 336 -5.64 -11.54 8.21
CA VAL A 336 -6.23 -10.19 8.19
C VAL A 336 -5.45 -9.23 9.09
N ASP A 337 -5.06 -9.66 10.29
CA ASP A 337 -4.31 -8.84 11.24
C ASP A 337 -2.91 -8.48 10.69
N LYS A 338 -2.22 -9.46 10.09
CA LYS A 338 -0.94 -9.22 9.41
C LYS A 338 -1.09 -8.26 8.24
N TYR A 339 -2.12 -8.42 7.44
CA TYR A 339 -2.38 -7.53 6.31
C TYR A 339 -2.66 -6.11 6.76
N ARG A 340 -3.49 -5.91 7.79
CA ARG A 340 -3.74 -4.58 8.38
C ARG A 340 -2.45 -3.93 8.87
N SER A 341 -1.62 -4.68 9.59
CA SER A 341 -0.32 -4.19 10.08
C SER A 341 0.60 -3.79 8.92
N PHE A 342 0.70 -4.61 7.88
CA PHE A 342 1.58 -4.31 6.74
C PHE A 342 1.06 -3.17 5.88
N ALA A 343 -0.26 -3.06 5.69
CA ALA A 343 -0.87 -1.93 5.01
C ALA A 343 -0.60 -0.62 5.78
N GLN A 344 -0.65 -0.66 7.13
CA GLN A 344 -0.30 0.48 7.97
C GLN A 344 1.17 0.90 7.82
N ILE A 345 2.11 -0.06 7.81
CA ILE A 345 3.54 0.22 7.57
C ILE A 345 3.77 0.93 6.23
N LEU A 346 2.94 0.62 5.23
CA LEU A 346 3.01 1.22 3.89
C LEU A 346 2.11 2.46 3.73
N GLY A 347 1.49 3.00 4.79
CA GLY A 347 0.59 4.15 4.64
C GLY A 347 -0.56 3.88 3.64
N ALA A 348 -1.14 2.67 3.69
CA ALA A 348 -2.27 2.26 2.86
C ALA A 348 -3.45 1.82 3.73
N THR A 349 -4.67 2.12 3.28
CA THR A 349 -5.87 1.57 3.90
C THR A 349 -6.03 0.10 3.47
N PRO A 350 -6.49 -0.82 4.34
CA PRO A 350 -6.66 -2.23 3.98
C PRO A 350 -7.73 -2.49 2.90
N GLY A 351 -8.64 -1.54 2.67
CA GLY A 351 -9.81 -1.73 1.81
C GLY A 351 -10.89 -2.60 2.47
N ASN A 352 -11.79 -3.13 1.65
CA ASN A 352 -12.96 -3.90 2.08
C ASN A 352 -12.79 -5.41 1.80
N ASN A 353 -13.77 -6.22 2.24
CA ASN A 353 -13.84 -7.66 1.99
C ASN A 353 -12.57 -8.41 2.43
N LEU A 354 -12.15 -8.15 3.68
CA LEU A 354 -10.89 -8.67 4.21
C LEU A 354 -10.95 -10.15 4.57
N SER A 355 -12.12 -10.66 4.93
CA SER A 355 -12.32 -12.05 5.32
C SER A 355 -12.84 -12.90 4.15
N CYS A 356 -12.63 -14.19 4.31
CA CYS A 356 -13.46 -15.26 3.76
C CYS A 356 -13.88 -16.15 4.95
#